data_AF-A0A2T2TBM7-F1
#
_entry.id   AF-A0A2T2TBM7-F1
#
_cell.length_a   1.000
_cell.length_b   1.000
_cell.length_c   1.000
_cell.angle_alpha   90.00
_cell.angle_beta   90.00
_cell.angle_gamma   90.00
#
_symmetry.space_group_name_H-M   'P 1'
#
loop_
_entity.id
_entity.type
_entity.pdbx_description
1 polymer ?
#
loop_
_entity_poly.entity_id
_entity_poly.type
_entity_poly.pdbx_seq_one_letter_code
_entity_poly.pdbx_strand_id
1 'polypeptide(L)'
;RWSDLPVRGLFVPLLYRSVYYLSAGASVTGEQLVAGEPGELRITGVAPGTSLRLLGPEGSEVAPDQRNLFGATLLSVGRTLNVPGVYDVQAGERPVRRIAVNVDPNESNLRVATPDSAAATLGRVVGTSVQSLSGTGSETVAEALRTQQAGTELWNVFLLLALVFLVAEMVVASGGSRPGKEPPLTGYTLYGPLPLELTPPRKESHFASRVH
;
A
#
# COMPACT_ATOMS: atom_id res chain seq x y z
N ARG A 1 24.97 -11.68 -35.45
CA ARG A 1 25.97 -11.16 -36.43
C ARG A 1 26.71 -10.02 -35.72
N TRP A 2 27.99 -10.18 -35.39
CA TRP A 2 28.79 -9.12 -34.77
C TRP A 2 29.19 -8.07 -35.83
N SER A 3 29.40 -6.82 -35.42
CA SER A 3 29.85 -5.76 -36.34
C SER A 3 31.37 -5.73 -36.41
N ASP A 4 31.94 -5.67 -37.61
CA ASP A 4 33.38 -5.51 -37.87
C ASP A 4 33.89 -4.07 -37.63
N LEU A 5 33.19 -3.29 -36.79
CA LEU A 5 33.58 -1.91 -36.49
C LEU A 5 35.03 -1.78 -36.01
N PRO A 6 35.56 -2.64 -35.10
CA PRO A 6 36.90 -2.47 -34.54
C PRO A 6 38.06 -2.59 -35.55
N VAL A 7 37.83 -3.28 -36.67
CA VAL A 7 38.84 -3.50 -37.73
C VAL A 7 38.73 -2.50 -38.89
N ARG A 8 37.72 -1.63 -38.87
CA ARG A 8 37.56 -0.57 -39.87
C ARG A 8 38.36 0.66 -39.46
N GLY A 9 39.01 1.31 -40.43
CA GLY A 9 39.80 2.54 -40.20
C GLY A 9 39.01 3.71 -39.57
N LEU A 10 37.68 3.69 -39.63
CA LEU A 10 36.80 4.67 -38.99
C LEU A 10 36.68 4.49 -37.46
N PHE A 11 37.12 3.36 -36.91
CA PHE A 11 37.02 3.07 -35.48
C PHE A 11 37.81 4.05 -34.63
N VAL A 12 39.07 4.30 -34.97
CA VAL A 12 39.97 5.16 -34.19
C VAL A 12 39.48 6.62 -34.17
N PRO A 13 39.09 7.25 -35.30
CA PRO A 13 38.51 8.60 -35.28
C PRO A 13 37.20 8.70 -34.50
N LEU A 14 36.32 7.69 -34.58
CA LEU A 14 35.07 7.68 -33.82
C LEU A 14 35.33 7.53 -32.33
N LEU A 15 36.20 6.61 -31.92
CA LEU A 15 36.57 6.42 -30.52
C LEU A 15 37.17 7.70 -29.94
N TYR A 16 38.10 8.33 -30.67
CA TYR A 16 38.68 9.61 -30.28
C TYR A 16 37.62 10.70 -30.12
N ARG A 17 36.68 10.84 -31.09
CA ARG A 17 35.59 11.80 -30.97
C ARG A 17 34.69 11.51 -29.79
N SER A 18 34.33 10.25 -29.54
CA SER A 18 33.49 9.88 -28.40
C SER A 18 34.17 10.23 -27.07
N VAL A 19 35.44 9.83 -26.89
CA VAL A 19 36.22 10.16 -25.68
C VAL A 19 36.38 11.67 -25.54
N TYR A 20 36.68 12.37 -26.63
CA TYR A 20 36.78 13.83 -26.65
C TYR A 20 35.45 14.49 -26.26
N TYR A 21 34.31 14.03 -26.77
CA TYR A 21 32.99 14.55 -26.39
C TYR A 21 32.63 14.24 -24.93
N LEU A 22 32.93 13.03 -24.44
CA LEU A 22 32.72 12.67 -23.03
C LEU A 22 33.62 13.50 -22.09
N SER A 23 34.88 13.73 -22.47
CA SER A 23 35.83 14.53 -21.70
C SER A 23 35.52 16.02 -21.77
N ALA A 24 35.17 16.53 -22.96
CA ALA A 24 34.67 17.88 -23.16
C ALA A 24 33.33 18.11 -22.46
N GLY A 25 32.55 17.06 -22.20
CA GLY A 25 31.35 17.09 -21.37
C GLY A 25 31.57 17.76 -20.01
N ALA A 26 32.75 17.63 -19.41
CA ALA A 26 33.09 18.22 -18.12
C ALA A 26 33.70 19.63 -18.20
N SER A 27 34.12 20.11 -19.38
CA SER A 27 34.80 21.41 -19.56
C SER A 27 34.14 22.35 -20.57
N VAL A 28 33.25 21.83 -21.42
CA VAL A 28 32.54 22.55 -22.51
C VAL A 28 31.02 22.55 -22.27
N THR A 29 30.50 21.54 -21.56
CA THR A 29 29.09 21.55 -21.12
C THR A 29 29.08 22.21 -19.75
N GLY A 30 28.45 23.38 -19.66
CA GLY A 30 28.30 24.11 -18.40
C GLY A 30 27.64 23.25 -17.32
N GLU A 31 27.73 23.73 -16.08
CA GLU A 31 27.13 23.14 -14.88
C GLU A 31 25.80 22.43 -15.19
N GLN A 32 25.73 21.13 -14.88
CA GLN A 32 24.54 20.31 -15.11
C GLN A 32 23.59 20.49 -13.93
N LEU A 33 22.31 20.71 -14.21
CA LEU A 33 21.27 20.81 -13.20
C LEU A 33 20.43 19.53 -13.16
N VAL A 34 19.82 19.24 -12.02
CA VAL A 34 18.86 18.14 -11.86
C VAL A 34 17.45 18.74 -11.83
N ALA A 35 16.53 18.18 -12.60
CA ALA A 35 15.15 18.60 -12.66
C ALA A 35 14.50 18.52 -11.27
N GLY A 36 13.84 19.59 -10.83
CA GLY A 36 13.14 19.68 -9.55
C GLY A 36 14.03 19.95 -8.33
N GLU A 37 15.36 19.99 -8.49
CA GLU A 37 16.31 20.30 -7.42
C GLU A 37 16.86 21.73 -7.55
N PRO A 38 17.13 22.42 -6.43
CA PRO A 38 17.74 23.74 -6.48
C PRO A 38 19.19 23.65 -6.94
N GLY A 39 19.63 24.61 -7.73
CA GLY A 39 21.01 24.69 -8.20
C GLY A 39 21.41 26.11 -8.55
N GLU A 40 22.73 26.33 -8.63
CA GLU A 40 23.29 27.63 -8.98
C GLU A 40 24.11 27.51 -10.27
N LEU A 41 24.01 28.52 -11.13
CA LEU A 41 24.73 28.59 -12.39
C LEU A 41 25.51 29.90 -12.47
N ARG A 42 26.83 29.81 -12.67
CA ARG A 42 27.69 31.00 -12.77
C ARG A 42 27.88 31.44 -14.22
N ILE A 43 27.36 32.62 -14.54
CA ILE A 43 27.44 33.22 -15.87
C ILE A 43 28.48 34.34 -15.92
N THR A 44 29.57 34.15 -16.66
CA THR A 44 30.56 35.17 -16.99
C THR A 44 30.31 35.78 -18.37
N GLY A 45 30.89 36.96 -18.63
CA GLY A 45 30.86 37.60 -19.96
C GLY A 45 29.57 38.37 -20.30
N VAL A 46 28.73 38.63 -19.30
CA VAL A 46 27.49 39.42 -19.43
C VAL A 46 27.61 40.69 -18.60
N ALA A 47 27.03 41.80 -19.08
CA ALA A 47 27.03 43.06 -18.34
C ALA A 47 26.27 42.92 -17.01
N PRO A 48 26.79 43.48 -15.89
CA PRO A 48 26.11 43.43 -14.60
C PRO A 48 24.69 44.00 -14.68
N GLY A 49 23.72 43.31 -14.07
CA GLY A 49 22.31 43.74 -14.06
C GLY A 49 21.52 43.39 -15.33
N THR A 50 22.12 42.68 -16.29
CA THR A 50 21.37 42.12 -17.42
C THR A 50 20.43 41.01 -16.92
N SER A 51 19.15 41.11 -17.24
CA SER A 51 18.19 40.05 -16.92
C SER A 51 18.41 38.83 -17.81
N LEU A 52 18.82 37.72 -17.19
CA LEU A 52 18.97 36.43 -17.84
C LEU A 52 17.69 35.60 -17.75
N ARG A 53 17.41 34.81 -18.79
CA ARG A 53 16.25 33.91 -18.86
C ARG A 53 16.67 32.55 -19.37
N LEU A 54 15.96 31.51 -18.96
CA LEU A 54 16.14 30.14 -19.41
C LEU A 54 15.00 29.79 -20.36
N LEU A 55 15.33 29.48 -21.61
CA LEU A 55 14.38 28.97 -22.60
C LEU A 55 14.57 27.46 -22.74
N GLY A 56 13.53 26.69 -22.42
CA GLY A 56 13.54 25.23 -22.47
C GLY A 56 13.07 24.65 -23.80
N PRO A 57 13.18 23.31 -23.95
CA PRO A 57 12.91 22.60 -25.20
C PRO A 57 11.44 22.63 -25.64
N GLU A 58 10.50 22.81 -24.70
CA GLU A 58 9.05 22.92 -24.99
C GLU A 58 8.56 24.37 -25.02
N GLY A 59 9.47 25.34 -25.17
CA GLY A 59 9.13 26.77 -25.14
C GLY A 59 8.84 27.29 -23.71
N SER A 60 9.15 26.50 -22.68
CA SER A 60 9.07 26.94 -21.29
C SER A 60 10.09 28.04 -21.01
N GLU A 61 9.64 29.18 -20.52
CA GLU A 61 10.52 30.28 -20.14
C GLU A 61 10.57 30.38 -18.61
N VAL A 62 11.77 30.32 -18.04
CA VAL A 62 11.99 30.45 -16.60
C VAL A 62 12.94 31.63 -16.36
N ALA A 63 12.52 32.58 -15.52
CA ALA A 63 13.36 33.68 -15.06
C ALA A 63 13.85 33.37 -13.63
N PRO A 64 15.06 32.79 -13.47
CA PRO A 64 15.62 32.49 -12.15
C PRO A 64 16.03 33.76 -11.41
N ASP A 65 16.21 33.64 -10.09
CA ASP A 65 16.75 34.71 -9.26
C ASP A 65 18.21 34.99 -9.64
N GLN A 66 18.59 36.27 -9.66
CA GLN A 66 19.89 36.70 -10.20
C GLN A 66 20.62 37.58 -9.19
N ARG A 67 21.89 37.24 -8.96
CA ARG A 67 22.78 38.02 -8.11
C ARG A 67 24.04 38.39 -8.86
N ASN A 68 24.35 39.69 -8.91
CA ASN A 68 25.60 40.17 -9.47
C ASN A 68 26.76 39.83 -8.51
N LEU A 69 27.81 39.25 -9.06
CA LEU A 69 29.10 39.00 -8.42
C LEU A 69 30.20 39.76 -9.18
N PHE A 70 31.39 39.88 -8.60
CA PHE A 70 32.54 40.48 -9.28
C PHE A 70 32.88 39.67 -10.55
N GLY A 71 32.58 40.25 -11.71
CA GLY A 71 32.84 39.66 -13.04
C GLY A 71 31.91 38.53 -13.47
N ALA A 72 30.81 38.26 -12.74
CA ALA A 72 29.86 37.21 -13.11
C ALA A 72 28.45 37.51 -12.57
N THR A 73 27.44 36.89 -13.16
CA THR A 73 26.07 36.83 -12.65
C THR A 73 25.80 35.41 -12.18
N LEU A 74 25.39 35.25 -10.93
CA LEU A 74 24.94 33.97 -10.39
C LEU A 74 23.43 33.85 -10.60
N LEU A 75 23.01 32.76 -11.24
CA LEU A 75 21.61 32.40 -11.42
C LEU A 75 21.26 31.33 -10.40
N SER A 76 20.31 31.60 -9.52
CA SER A 76 19.78 30.61 -8.56
C SER A 76 18.49 30.05 -9.12
N VAL A 77 18.54 28.77 -9.50
CA VAL A 77 17.41 28.02 -10.02
C VAL A 77 16.76 27.29 -8.85
N GLY A 78 15.47 27.54 -8.63
CA GLY A 78 14.68 26.82 -7.63
C GLY A 78 14.13 25.50 -8.17
N ARG A 79 13.26 24.87 -7.37
CA ARG A 79 12.57 23.61 -7.74
C ARG A 79 11.55 23.76 -8.88
N THR A 80 11.43 24.94 -9.47
CA THR A 80 10.52 25.25 -10.57
C THR A 80 11.00 24.68 -11.90
N LEU A 81 12.28 24.36 -12.03
CA LEU A 81 12.84 23.78 -13.24
C LEU A 81 12.65 22.25 -13.25
N ASN A 82 11.46 21.79 -13.65
CA ASN A 82 11.05 20.39 -13.56
C ASN A 82 11.08 19.62 -14.90
N VAL A 83 11.18 20.31 -16.04
CA VAL A 83 11.25 19.66 -17.34
C VAL A 83 12.71 19.36 -17.68
N PRO A 84 13.10 18.07 -17.80
CA PRO A 84 14.45 17.72 -18.23
C PRO A 84 14.67 18.10 -19.69
N GLY A 85 15.91 18.44 -20.04
CA GLY A 85 16.30 18.79 -21.40
C GLY A 85 17.37 19.86 -21.46
N VAL A 86 17.49 20.46 -22.63
CA VAL A 86 18.52 21.45 -22.94
C VAL A 86 17.90 22.84 -22.90
N TYR A 87 18.45 23.72 -22.06
CA TYR A 87 17.98 25.09 -21.89
C TYR A 87 18.99 26.09 -22.44
N ASP A 88 18.51 27.09 -23.15
CA ASP A 88 19.31 28.23 -23.61
C ASP A 88 19.17 29.39 -22.62
N VAL A 89 20.30 29.82 -22.06
CA VAL A 89 20.42 31.02 -21.24
C VAL A 89 20.47 32.22 -22.17
N GLN A 90 19.47 33.10 -22.12
CA GLN A 90 19.37 34.29 -22.94
C GLN A 90 19.57 35.57 -22.12
N ALA A 91 20.30 36.53 -22.68
CA ALA A 91 20.43 37.90 -22.20
C ALA A 91 19.62 38.82 -23.12
N GLY A 92 18.37 39.09 -22.76
CA GLY A 92 17.40 39.66 -23.70
C GLY A 92 17.20 38.69 -24.87
N GLU A 93 17.39 39.15 -26.10
CA GLU A 93 17.25 38.34 -27.33
C GLU A 93 18.52 37.56 -27.72
N ARG A 94 19.61 37.66 -26.95
CA ARG A 94 20.89 37.05 -27.31
C ARG A 94 21.13 35.76 -26.52
N PRO A 95 21.33 34.60 -27.16
CA PRO A 95 21.75 33.39 -26.47
C PRO A 95 23.18 33.55 -25.96
N VAL A 96 23.38 33.34 -24.66
CA VAL A 96 24.66 33.46 -23.96
C VAL A 96 25.33 32.11 -23.80
N ARG A 97 24.56 31.08 -23.41
CA ARG A 97 25.07 29.74 -23.08
C ARG A 97 23.94 28.73 -23.08
N ARG A 98 24.29 27.46 -23.25
CA ARG A 98 23.39 26.32 -23.15
C ARG A 98 23.71 25.49 -21.91
N ILE A 99 22.69 25.04 -21.21
CA ILE A 99 22.79 24.17 -20.03
C ILE A 99 21.95 22.90 -20.22
N ALA A 100 22.35 21.83 -19.55
CA ALA A 100 21.62 20.57 -19.53
C ALA A 100 20.96 20.39 -18.16
N VAL A 101 19.65 20.10 -18.18
CA VAL A 101 18.85 19.72 -17.02
C VAL A 101 18.54 18.24 -17.15
N ASN A 102 19.06 17.43 -16.25
CA ASN A 102 18.93 15.99 -16.27
C ASN A 102 17.87 15.51 -15.27
N VAL A 103 17.33 14.32 -15.49
CA VAL A 103 16.49 13.62 -14.50
C VAL A 103 17.36 13.18 -13.32
N ASP A 104 16.79 13.06 -12.12
CA ASP A 104 17.51 12.54 -10.96
C ASP A 104 18.14 11.17 -11.30
N PRO A 105 19.47 11.01 -11.17
CA PRO A 105 20.14 9.72 -11.39
C PRO A 105 19.56 8.57 -10.56
N ASN A 106 18.92 8.85 -9.42
CA ASN A 106 18.26 7.85 -8.58
C ASN A 106 17.07 7.17 -9.29
N GLU A 107 16.39 7.84 -10.22
CA GLU A 107 15.33 7.20 -11.01
C GLU A 107 15.88 6.08 -11.91
N SER A 108 17.16 6.17 -12.30
CA SER A 108 17.85 5.15 -13.09
C SER A 108 18.40 4.00 -12.24
N ASN A 109 18.28 4.07 -10.91
CA ASN A 109 18.75 3.02 -10.01
C ASN A 109 17.70 1.90 -9.90
N LEU A 110 17.78 0.93 -10.83
CA LEU A 110 16.91 -0.26 -10.86
C LEU A 110 17.22 -1.29 -9.77
N ARG A 111 18.00 -0.96 -8.73
CA ARG A 111 18.27 -1.89 -7.64
C ARG A 111 16.96 -2.18 -6.91
N VAL A 112 16.64 -3.46 -6.80
CA VAL A 112 15.49 -3.95 -6.05
C VAL A 112 15.61 -3.46 -4.61
N ALA A 113 14.65 -2.62 -4.19
CA ALA A 113 14.53 -2.16 -2.82
C ALA A 113 14.31 -3.38 -1.90
N THR A 114 14.88 -3.35 -0.69
CA THR A 114 14.61 -4.42 0.28
C THR A 114 13.11 -4.43 0.60
N PRO A 115 12.51 -5.60 0.89
CA PRO A 115 11.07 -5.69 1.08
C PRO A 115 10.54 -4.75 2.18
N ASP A 116 11.32 -4.53 3.23
CA ASP A 116 10.99 -3.57 4.31
C ASP A 116 11.00 -2.11 3.84
N SER A 117 11.99 -1.72 3.03
CA SER A 117 12.09 -0.36 2.48
C SER A 117 10.99 -0.07 1.44
N ALA A 118 10.59 -1.09 0.68
CA ALA A 118 9.49 -1.02 -0.26
C ALA A 118 8.15 -0.88 0.48
N ALA A 119 7.91 -1.69 1.52
CA ALA A 119 6.72 -1.63 2.36
C ALA A 119 6.57 -0.27 3.05
N ALA A 120 7.64 0.29 3.61
CA ALA A 120 7.63 1.61 4.25
C ALA A 120 7.36 2.76 3.25
N THR A 121 7.90 2.64 2.03
CA THR A 121 7.68 3.66 0.99
C THR A 121 6.27 3.59 0.43
N LEU A 122 5.78 2.39 0.12
CA LEU A 122 4.41 2.17 -0.33
C LEU A 122 3.37 2.53 0.74
N GLY A 123 3.66 2.24 2.02
CA GLY A 123 2.79 2.63 3.13
C GLY A 123 2.63 4.14 3.25
N ARG A 124 3.69 4.91 2.98
CA ARG A 124 3.61 6.39 2.94
C ARG A 124 2.83 6.91 1.73
N VAL A 125 2.94 6.26 0.58
CA VAL A 125 2.26 6.70 -0.65
C VAL A 125 0.78 6.32 -0.65
N VAL A 126 0.43 5.13 -0.15
CA VAL A 126 -0.94 4.57 -0.18
C VAL A 126 -1.72 4.93 1.09
N GLY A 127 -1.05 5.35 2.17
CA GLY A 127 -1.70 5.71 3.44
C GLY A 127 -2.27 4.51 4.21
N THR A 128 -1.83 3.29 3.89
CA THR A 128 -2.27 2.03 4.53
C THR A 128 -1.04 1.21 4.94
N SER A 129 -1.13 0.42 6.02
CA SER A 129 -0.05 -0.47 6.43
C SER A 129 0.20 -1.55 5.37
N VAL A 130 1.32 -1.46 4.68
CA VAL A 130 1.76 -2.49 3.73
C VAL A 130 2.66 -3.46 4.49
N GLN A 131 2.24 -4.73 4.62
CA GLN A 131 3.13 -5.79 5.07
C GLN A 131 3.76 -6.47 3.87
N SER A 132 5.10 -6.55 3.89
CA SER A 132 5.82 -7.37 2.92
C SER A 132 5.61 -8.84 3.23
N LEU A 133 4.98 -9.59 2.32
CA LEU A 133 4.95 -11.05 2.38
C LEU A 133 6.25 -11.60 1.77
N SER A 134 7.17 -12.01 2.62
CA SER A 134 8.38 -12.71 2.19
C SER A 134 8.04 -14.19 1.94
N GLY A 135 7.73 -14.54 0.69
CA GLY A 135 7.50 -15.92 0.28
C GLY A 135 7.39 -16.08 -1.23
N THR A 136 8.18 -16.98 -1.81
CA THR A 136 8.18 -17.30 -3.25
C THR A 136 7.18 -18.42 -3.57
N GLY A 137 5.93 -18.30 -3.11
CA GLY A 137 4.92 -19.33 -3.34
C GLY A 137 3.50 -18.85 -3.03
N SER A 138 2.54 -19.20 -3.89
CA SER A 138 1.12 -18.91 -3.63
C SER A 138 0.62 -19.61 -2.37
N GLU A 139 1.27 -20.69 -1.95
CA GLU A 139 0.97 -21.41 -0.71
C GLU A 139 1.27 -20.57 0.54
N THR A 140 2.41 -19.87 0.61
CA THR A 140 2.74 -19.00 1.75
C THR A 140 1.80 -17.80 1.87
N VAL A 141 1.28 -17.30 0.74
CA VAL A 141 0.29 -16.22 0.72
C VAL A 141 -1.07 -16.73 1.18
N ALA A 142 -1.47 -17.93 0.75
CA ALA A 142 -2.71 -18.57 1.18
C ALA A 142 -2.69 -18.91 2.68
N GLU A 143 -1.56 -19.38 3.21
CA GLU A 143 -1.36 -19.67 4.64
C GLU A 143 -1.45 -18.40 5.51
N ALA A 144 -0.83 -17.30 5.06
CA ALA A 144 -0.86 -16.00 5.75
C ALA A 144 -2.27 -15.39 5.76
N LEU A 145 -3.01 -15.50 4.65
CA LEU A 145 -4.42 -15.08 4.56
C LEU A 145 -5.33 -15.93 5.45
N ARG A 146 -5.09 -17.25 5.54
CA ARG A 146 -5.83 -18.14 6.46
C ARG A 146 -5.55 -17.80 7.92
N THR A 147 -4.31 -17.46 8.26
CA THR A 147 -3.93 -17.05 9.62
C THR A 147 -4.59 -15.73 10.02
N GLN A 148 -4.77 -14.78 9.09
CA GLN A 148 -5.52 -13.54 9.38
C GLN A 148 -7.05 -13.75 9.45
N GLN A 149 -7.58 -14.75 8.75
CA GLN A 149 -8.99 -15.15 8.84
C GLN A 149 -9.28 -16.06 10.04
N ALA A 150 -8.26 -16.55 10.74
CA ALA A 150 -8.38 -17.16 12.06
C ALA A 150 -8.64 -16.05 13.09
N GLY A 151 -9.78 -15.38 12.94
CA GLY A 151 -10.33 -14.49 13.96
C GLY A 151 -10.39 -15.23 15.29
N THR A 152 -10.13 -14.50 16.37
CA THR A 152 -10.21 -14.99 17.75
C THR A 152 -11.43 -15.90 17.94
N GLU A 153 -11.18 -17.09 18.49
CA GLU A 153 -12.14 -18.20 18.62
C GLU A 153 -13.30 -17.85 19.57
N LEU A 154 -14.19 -16.97 19.11
CA LEU A 154 -15.34 -16.48 19.88
C LEU A 154 -16.26 -17.64 20.30
N TRP A 155 -16.26 -18.74 19.55
CA TRP A 155 -16.98 -19.97 19.85
C TRP A 155 -16.57 -20.57 21.21
N ASN A 156 -15.29 -20.49 21.59
CA ASN A 156 -14.83 -20.96 22.90
C ASN A 156 -15.40 -20.11 24.04
N VAL A 157 -15.54 -18.80 23.83
CA VAL A 157 -16.16 -17.88 24.80
C VAL A 157 -17.66 -18.16 24.92
N PHE A 158 -18.35 -18.39 23.80
CA PHE A 158 -19.78 -18.76 23.81
C PHE A 158 -20.04 -20.11 24.49
N LEU A 159 -19.18 -21.12 24.25
CA LEU A 159 -19.30 -22.42 24.92
C LEU A 159 -19.09 -22.31 26.43
N LEU A 160 -18.09 -21.54 26.86
CA LEU A 160 -17.85 -21.30 28.29
C LEU A 160 -19.06 -20.61 28.94
N LEU A 161 -19.61 -19.58 28.30
CA LEU A 161 -20.79 -18.86 28.81
C LEU A 161 -22.02 -19.77 28.89
N ALA A 162 -22.26 -20.61 27.87
CA ALA A 162 -23.34 -21.58 27.87
C ALA A 162 -23.23 -22.57 29.04
N LEU A 163 -22.00 -23.05 29.33
CA LEU A 163 -21.75 -23.94 30.45
C LEU A 163 -22.02 -23.26 31.79
N VAL A 164 -21.61 -22.00 31.95
CA VAL A 164 -21.87 -21.21 33.17
C VAL A 164 -23.38 -21.00 33.38
N PHE A 165 -24.13 -20.66 32.34
CA PHE A 165 -25.59 -20.52 32.43
C PHE A 165 -26.28 -21.83 32.77
N LEU A 166 -25.83 -22.96 32.21
CA LEU A 166 -26.38 -24.28 32.53
C LEU A 166 -26.22 -24.62 34.02
N VAL A 167 -25.03 -24.37 34.57
CA VAL A 167 -24.77 -24.59 36.00
C VAL A 167 -25.60 -23.66 36.87
N ALA A 168 -25.72 -22.38 36.49
CA ALA A 168 -26.55 -21.42 37.21
C ALA A 168 -28.02 -21.84 37.25
N GLU A 169 -28.59 -22.27 36.12
CA GLU A 169 -29.95 -22.81 36.02
C GLU A 169 -30.15 -24.03 36.93
N MET A 170 -29.21 -24.98 36.95
CA MET A 170 -29.31 -26.14 37.85
C MET A 170 -29.32 -25.75 39.33
N VAL A 171 -28.50 -24.77 39.73
CA VAL A 171 -28.47 -24.27 41.11
C VAL A 171 -29.80 -23.60 41.46
N VAL A 172 -30.33 -22.74 40.58
CA VAL A 172 -31.63 -22.07 40.77
C VAL A 172 -32.78 -23.08 40.84
N ALA A 173 -32.81 -24.05 39.93
CA ALA A 173 -33.84 -25.09 39.90
C ALA A 173 -33.78 -26.00 41.14
N SER A 174 -32.59 -26.30 41.66
CA SER A 174 -32.41 -27.10 42.87
C SER A 174 -32.93 -26.42 44.13
N GLY A 175 -32.91 -25.08 44.19
CA GLY A 175 -33.42 -24.30 45.32
C GLY A 175 -34.94 -24.11 45.34
N GLY A 176 -35.65 -24.47 44.26
CA GLY A 176 -37.07 -24.14 44.04
C GLY A 176 -38.11 -25.21 44.40
N SER A 177 -37.71 -26.45 44.72
CA SER A 177 -38.69 -27.49 45.09
C SER A 177 -39.20 -27.31 46.52
N ARG A 178 -40.22 -26.47 46.69
CA ARG A 178 -41.11 -26.52 47.87
C ARG A 178 -42.15 -27.61 47.63
N PRO A 179 -42.22 -28.68 48.44
CA PRO A 179 -43.30 -29.65 48.34
C PRO A 179 -44.61 -28.95 48.71
N GLY A 180 -45.57 -28.96 47.77
CA GLY A 180 -46.92 -28.46 47.99
C GLY A 180 -47.57 -29.19 49.16
N LYS A 181 -48.15 -28.42 50.09
CA LYS A 181 -48.90 -28.94 51.24
C LYS A 181 -50.15 -29.67 50.76
N GLU A 182 -50.26 -30.96 51.07
CA GLU A 182 -51.54 -31.69 50.98
C GLU A 182 -52.50 -31.20 52.09
N PRO A 183 -53.80 -30.98 51.80
CA PRO A 183 -54.78 -30.62 52.82
C PRO A 183 -55.26 -31.86 53.61
N PRO A 184 -55.75 -31.70 54.86
CA PRO A 184 -56.01 -32.82 55.75
C PRO A 184 -57.28 -33.58 55.37
N LEU A 185 -57.19 -34.91 55.37
CA LEU A 185 -58.30 -35.84 55.26
C LEU A 185 -59.18 -35.74 56.51
N THR A 186 -60.39 -35.19 56.36
CA THR A 186 -61.48 -35.36 57.34
C THR A 186 -62.46 -36.39 56.76
N GLY A 187 -62.59 -37.52 57.46
CA GLY A 187 -63.46 -38.64 57.09
C GLY A 187 -64.94 -38.34 57.24
N TYR A 188 -65.79 -39.13 56.58
CA TYR A 188 -66.47 -40.29 57.19
C TYR A 188 -67.54 -40.88 56.24
N THR A 189 -67.58 -42.21 56.20
CA THR A 189 -68.79 -43.08 56.15
C THR A 189 -69.48 -43.37 54.80
N LEU A 190 -69.10 -44.52 54.24
CA LEU A 190 -69.92 -45.72 53.95
C LEU A 190 -71.43 -45.57 53.67
N TYR A 191 -71.81 -45.86 52.41
CA TYR A 191 -72.97 -46.67 51.94
C TYR A 191 -72.56 -47.09 50.51
N GLY A 192 -72.49 -48.35 50.05
CA GLY A 192 -73.43 -49.47 50.07
C GLY A 192 -73.42 -50.07 48.63
N PRO A 193 -73.56 -51.40 48.40
CA PRO A 193 -72.97 -52.07 47.23
C PRO A 193 -73.94 -52.42 46.08
N LEU A 194 -73.41 -52.42 44.82
CA LEU A 194 -73.74 -53.22 43.60
C LEU A 194 -75.25 -53.27 43.12
N PRO A 195 -75.63 -53.83 41.93
CA PRO A 195 -74.89 -54.69 40.99
C PRO A 195 -75.00 -54.40 39.47
N LEU A 196 -74.02 -55.01 38.76
CA LEU A 196 -74.02 -55.68 37.43
C LEU A 196 -74.89 -55.21 36.25
N GLU A 197 -74.22 -55.24 35.08
CA GLU A 197 -74.61 -55.78 33.74
C GLU A 197 -74.06 -54.83 32.65
N LEU A 198 -73.53 -55.20 31.49
CA LEU A 198 -73.30 -56.43 30.71
C LEU A 198 -72.29 -56.03 29.59
N THR A 199 -71.22 -56.81 29.42
CA THR A 199 -70.47 -57.25 28.19
C THR A 199 -70.34 -56.36 26.90
N PRO A 200 -69.47 -56.68 25.91
CA PRO A 200 -68.50 -55.78 25.26
C PRO A 200 -68.91 -55.51 23.77
N PRO A 201 -68.09 -55.02 22.80
CA PRO A 201 -66.88 -55.71 22.29
C PRO A 201 -65.78 -54.83 21.60
N ARG A 202 -64.71 -55.54 21.18
CA ARG A 202 -63.94 -55.39 19.92
C ARG A 202 -62.91 -54.25 19.74
N LYS A 203 -61.65 -54.65 19.95
CA LYS A 203 -60.51 -54.75 18.99
C LYS A 203 -60.39 -53.79 17.77
N GLU A 204 -59.11 -53.57 17.46
CA GLU A 204 -58.46 -53.13 16.21
C GLU A 204 -58.33 -51.61 16.03
N SER A 205 -57.15 -51.04 16.32
CA SER A 205 -55.91 -50.99 15.51
C SER A 205 -56.03 -50.07 14.31
N HIS A 206 -55.29 -48.97 14.29
CA HIS A 206 -54.70 -48.45 13.05
C HIS A 206 -53.40 -47.69 13.35
N PHE A 207 -52.32 -48.38 13.02
CA PHE A 207 -50.99 -47.85 12.74
C PHE A 207 -50.92 -47.61 11.23
N ALA A 208 -50.60 -46.37 10.81
CA ALA A 208 -50.05 -45.99 9.51
C ALA A 208 -49.67 -44.49 9.65
N SER A 209 -48.41 -44.12 9.88
CA SER A 209 -47.25 -44.17 8.98
C SER A 209 -47.48 -43.46 7.63
N ARG A 210 -46.88 -42.26 7.56
CA ARG A 210 -46.18 -41.62 6.42
C ARG A 210 -46.75 -41.78 5.01
N VAL A 211 -46.98 -40.65 4.33
CA VAL A 211 -46.10 -40.09 3.28
C VAL A 211 -46.72 -38.75 2.81
N HIS A 212 -46.12 -37.61 3.19
CA HIS A 212 -45.43 -36.68 2.29
C HIS A 212 -44.78 -35.55 3.09
#